data_AF-A0A818SWN8-F1
#
_entry.id   AF-A0A818SWN8-F1
#
_cell.length_a   1.000
_cell.length_b   1.000
_cell.length_c   1.000
_cell.angle_alpha   90.00
_cell.angle_beta   90.00
_cell.angle_gamma   90.00
#
_symmetry.space_group_name_H-M   'P 1'
#
loop_
_entity.id
_entity.type
_entity.pdbx_description
1 polymer ?
#
loop_
_entity_poly.entity_id
_entity_poly.type
_entity_poly.pdbx_seq_one_letter_code
_entity_poly.pdbx_strand_id
1 'polypeptide(L)'
;MLIHFFCFIIPRVPNEAQLAEPTRTTLISKIQYCKHSTIVYYEGTFHLISVEFNEHRYLAFLQHKSTPATNASIKIIPEHHCTSIKELFDDNVQAVPRWHRAKYYHVPCQKHPNLVCFYDNDYFMCLCDINRHANCFKFDYKPVYNYLGSSHCENDGQYYLNNETGPTSSSCFCKECYFGSRCQFTTK
;
A
#
# COMPACT_ATOMS: atom_id res chain seq x y z
N MET A 1 -11.17 -2.12 3.06
CA MET A 1 -9.85 -1.47 3.08
C MET A 1 -8.79 -2.55 3.23
N LEU A 2 -7.71 -2.45 2.46
CA LEU A 2 -6.55 -3.34 2.60
C LEU A 2 -5.46 -2.59 3.36
N ILE A 3 -4.81 -3.27 4.29
CA ILE A 3 -3.71 -2.74 5.07
C ILE A 3 -2.51 -3.62 4.79
N HIS A 4 -1.45 -3.01 4.31
CA HIS A 4 -0.24 -3.70 3.93
C HIS A 4 0.87 -3.36 4.93
N PHE A 5 1.36 -4.37 5.63
CA PHE A 5 2.51 -4.32 6.53
C PHE A 5 3.75 -4.73 5.76
N PHE A 6 4.78 -3.88 5.79
CA PHE A 6 6.05 -4.12 5.12
C PHE A 6 7.17 -4.27 6.11
N CYS A 7 7.93 -5.34 5.97
CA CYS A 7 9.17 -5.54 6.71
C CYS A 7 10.34 -5.56 5.72
N PHE A 8 11.22 -4.55 5.81
CA PHE A 8 12.48 -4.53 5.09
C PHE A 8 13.49 -5.36 5.87
N ILE A 9 13.97 -6.46 5.29
CA ILE A 9 15.05 -7.24 5.88
C ILE A 9 16.35 -6.50 5.55
N ILE A 10 16.95 -5.86 6.55
CA ILE A 10 18.31 -5.30 6.41
C ILE A 10 19.29 -6.47 6.61
N PRO A 11 20.08 -6.87 5.59
CA PRO A 11 21.07 -7.92 5.77
C PRO A 11 22.09 -7.50 6.84
N ARG A 12 22.27 -8.33 7.87
CA ARG A 12 23.23 -8.08 8.96
C ARG A 12 24.69 -8.33 8.58
N VAL A 13 24.96 -8.77 7.35
CA VAL A 13 26.30 -9.18 6.90
C VAL A 13 26.73 -8.30 5.71
N PRO A 14 27.87 -7.59 5.77
CA PRO A 14 28.30 -6.66 4.72
C PRO A 14 28.69 -7.32 3.39
N ASN A 15 28.90 -8.63 3.34
CA ASN A 15 29.57 -9.31 2.22
C ASN A 15 28.66 -10.15 1.31
N GLU A 16 27.35 -10.15 1.53
CA GLU A 16 26.39 -10.68 0.56
C GLU A 16 25.40 -9.58 0.21
N ALA A 17 25.65 -8.90 -0.91
CA ALA A 17 24.73 -7.95 -1.51
C ALA A 17 23.52 -8.66 -2.16
N GLN A 18 22.84 -9.53 -1.41
CA GLN A 18 21.47 -9.91 -1.74
C GLN A 18 20.57 -8.91 -1.02
N LEU A 19 20.10 -7.93 -1.78
CA LEU A 19 19.03 -7.03 -1.36
C LEU A 19 17.77 -7.88 -1.15
N ALA A 20 17.57 -8.39 0.07
CA ALA A 20 16.40 -9.18 0.40
C ALA A 20 15.15 -8.34 0.11
N GLU A 21 14.26 -8.86 -0.73
CA GLU A 21 13.03 -8.15 -1.07
C GLU A 21 12.18 -7.93 0.19
N PRO A 22 11.50 -6.78 0.32
CA PRO A 22 10.65 -6.52 1.48
C PRO A 22 9.55 -7.56 1.58
N THR A 23 9.38 -8.13 2.77
CA THR A 23 8.27 -9.05 3.05
C THR A 23 6.99 -8.24 3.25
N ARG A 24 5.92 -8.60 2.55
CA ARG A 24 4.61 -7.95 2.63
C ARG A 24 3.58 -8.90 3.24
N THR A 25 2.91 -8.45 4.29
CA THR A 25 1.68 -9.07 4.81
C THR A 25 0.50 -8.14 4.58
N THR A 26 -0.64 -8.66 4.14
CA THR A 26 -1.84 -7.87 3.89
C THR A 26 -2.96 -8.32 4.81
N LEU A 27 -3.51 -7.36 5.56
CA LEU A 27 -4.69 -7.50 6.38
C LEU A 27 -5.89 -6.82 5.73
N ILE A 28 -7.08 -7.38 5.97
CA ILE A 28 -8.34 -6.75 5.60
C ILE A 28 -8.92 -6.09 6.84
N SER A 29 -9.30 -4.83 6.73
CA SER A 29 -10.04 -4.14 7.78
C SER A 29 -11.18 -3.32 7.22
N LYS A 30 -12.18 -3.09 8.07
CA LYS A 30 -13.34 -2.23 7.81
C LYS A 30 -13.23 -1.01 8.70
N ILE A 31 -13.48 0.15 8.11
CA ILE A 31 -13.64 1.40 8.85
C ILE A 31 -15.14 1.63 9.01
N GLN A 32 -15.56 1.93 10.23
CA GLN A 32 -16.96 2.27 10.50
C GLN A 32 -17.29 3.62 9.86
N TYR A 33 -18.56 3.80 9.48
CA TYR A 33 -19.06 5.06 8.94
C TYR A 33 -18.70 6.24 9.88
N CYS A 34 -18.27 7.36 9.29
CA CYS A 34 -17.77 8.56 9.98
C CYS A 34 -16.51 8.40 10.85
N LYS A 35 -15.77 7.28 10.75
CA LYS A 35 -14.45 7.15 11.36
C LYS A 35 -13.34 7.29 10.31
N HIS A 36 -12.19 7.82 10.72
CA HIS A 36 -10.97 7.93 9.89
C HIS A 36 -9.83 7.03 10.40
N SER A 37 -10.10 6.21 11.42
CA SER A 37 -9.12 5.33 12.03
C SER A 37 -9.72 3.98 12.38
N THR A 38 -8.88 2.96 12.36
CA THR A 38 -9.20 1.60 12.80
C THR A 38 -8.01 1.03 13.55
N ILE A 39 -8.26 0.11 14.48
CA ILE A 39 -7.20 -0.61 15.18
C ILE A 39 -7.13 -2.00 14.55
N VAL A 40 -5.93 -2.42 14.18
CA VAL A 40 -5.68 -3.78 13.74
C VAL A 40 -4.63 -4.42 14.64
N TYR A 41 -4.81 -5.71 14.83
CA TYR A 41 -3.87 -6.57 15.50
C TYR A 41 -2.96 -7.18 14.44
N TYR A 42 -1.64 -7.12 14.63
CA TYR A 42 -0.67 -7.70 13.72
C TYR A 42 0.46 -8.30 14.55
N GLU A 43 0.64 -9.63 14.52
CA GLU A 43 1.76 -10.26 15.21
C GLU A 43 2.96 -10.36 14.28
N GLY A 44 3.81 -9.34 14.32
CA GLY A 44 5.05 -9.34 13.55
C GLY A 44 5.82 -8.04 13.65
N THR A 45 6.93 -8.00 12.92
CA THR A 45 7.73 -6.79 12.75
C THR A 45 7.39 -6.11 11.43
N PHE A 46 7.30 -4.79 11.46
CA PHE A 46 7.09 -3.98 10.25
C PHE A 46 7.86 -2.68 10.36
N HIS A 47 8.06 -2.03 9.23
CA HIS A 47 8.71 -0.73 9.08
C HIS A 47 7.77 0.28 8.43
N LEU A 48 6.83 -0.19 7.61
CA LEU A 48 5.89 0.67 6.90
C LEU A 48 4.49 0.03 6.87
N ILE A 49 3.47 0.88 7.04
CA ILE A 49 2.06 0.52 6.84
C ILE A 49 1.52 1.38 5.70
N SER A 50 1.11 0.72 4.62
CA SER A 50 0.38 1.34 3.51
C SER A 50 -1.08 0.88 3.54
N VAL A 51 -1.99 1.78 3.23
CA VAL A 51 -3.43 1.53 3.25
C VAL A 51 -4.00 1.76 1.85
N GLU A 52 -4.74 0.77 1.34
CA GLU A 52 -5.47 0.87 0.08
C GLU A 52 -6.99 0.94 0.35
N PHE A 53 -7.60 2.00 -0.19
CA PHE A 53 -9.02 2.29 -0.03
C PHE A 53 -9.55 2.98 -1.29
N ASN A 54 -10.58 2.41 -1.93
CA ASN A 54 -11.16 2.92 -3.18
C ASN A 54 -10.10 3.26 -4.25
N GLU A 55 -9.13 2.35 -4.49
CA GLU A 55 -8.02 2.56 -5.43
C GLU A 55 -7.01 3.67 -5.06
N HIS A 56 -7.29 4.43 -3.99
CA HIS A 56 -6.37 5.39 -3.40
C HIS A 56 -5.45 4.71 -2.39
N ARG A 57 -4.23 5.25 -2.29
CA ARG A 57 -3.19 4.72 -1.41
C ARG A 57 -2.74 5.78 -0.42
N TYR A 58 -2.53 5.36 0.82
CA TYR A 58 -2.15 6.25 1.91
C TYR A 58 -0.98 5.67 2.70
N LEU A 59 0.00 6.51 3.00
CA LEU A 59 1.05 6.17 3.96
C LEU A 59 0.54 6.40 5.38
N ALA A 60 0.15 5.32 6.05
CA ALA A 60 -0.40 5.42 7.41
C ALA A 60 0.70 5.43 8.48
N PHE A 61 1.81 4.74 8.24
CA PHE A 61 2.88 4.63 9.23
C PHE A 61 4.24 4.37 8.59
N LEU A 62 5.29 4.98 9.14
CA LEU A 62 6.68 4.76 8.76
C LEU A 62 7.55 4.79 10.02
N GLN A 63 8.37 3.77 10.23
CA GLN A 63 9.35 3.71 11.30
C GLN A 63 10.69 3.15 10.83
N HIS A 64 11.77 3.71 11.38
CA HIS A 64 13.13 3.31 11.04
C HIS A 64 13.59 2.03 11.77
N LYS A 65 13.07 1.77 12.97
CA LYS A 65 13.34 0.54 13.73
C LYS A 65 12.10 -0.35 13.68
N SER A 66 12.27 -1.59 13.25
CA SER A 66 11.22 -2.59 13.32
C SER A 66 10.90 -2.89 14.79
N THR A 67 9.71 -2.49 15.24
CA THR A 67 9.19 -2.86 16.55
C THR A 67 8.21 -4.02 16.41
N PRO A 68 8.28 -5.04 17.27
CA PRO A 68 7.16 -5.95 17.44
C PRO A 68 6.03 -5.14 18.09
N ALA A 69 4.99 -4.84 17.33
CA ALA A 69 3.79 -4.20 17.88
C ALA A 69 2.67 -5.24 17.84
N THR A 70 2.07 -5.55 18.97
CA THR A 70 0.86 -6.38 19.01
C THR A 70 -0.35 -5.64 18.44
N ASN A 71 -0.44 -4.33 18.69
CA ASN A 71 -1.56 -3.49 18.23
C ASN A 71 -1.04 -2.30 17.41
N ALA A 72 -1.55 -2.13 16.19
CA ALA A 72 -1.31 -0.94 15.37
C ALA A 72 -2.59 -0.12 15.23
N SER A 73 -2.59 1.11 15.77
CA SER A 73 -3.64 2.09 15.51
C SER A 73 -3.38 2.76 14.17
N ILE A 74 -4.22 2.47 13.18
CA ILE A 74 -4.08 2.98 11.82
C ILE A 74 -5.05 4.13 11.64
N LYS A 75 -4.50 5.32 11.41
CA LYS A 75 -5.24 6.51 11.06
C LYS A 75 -4.99 6.82 9.59
N ILE A 76 -6.06 6.93 8.80
CA ILE A 76 -5.96 7.44 7.43
C ILE A 76 -5.97 8.96 7.51
N ILE A 77 -4.91 9.55 7.01
CA ILE A 77 -4.73 11.00 6.93
C ILE A 77 -4.76 11.37 5.45
N PRO A 78 -5.72 12.17 4.97
CA PRO A 78 -5.82 12.53 3.55
C PRO A 78 -4.54 13.15 2.97
N GLU A 79 -3.83 13.94 3.77
CA GLU A 79 -2.57 14.58 3.39
C GLU A 79 -1.43 13.58 3.15
N HIS A 80 -1.56 12.34 3.64
CA HIS A 80 -0.60 11.26 3.40
C HIS A 80 -0.98 10.38 2.20
N HIS A 81 -1.87 10.87 1.32
CA HIS A 81 -2.19 10.22 0.06
C HIS A 81 -0.93 10.10 -0.81
N CYS A 82 -0.61 8.87 -1.24
CA CYS A 82 0.45 8.61 -2.17
C CYS A 82 -0.06 8.82 -3.59
N THR A 83 0.52 9.78 -4.31
CA THR A 83 0.04 10.18 -5.63
C THR A 83 0.64 9.31 -6.74
N SER A 84 -0.11 9.09 -7.82
CA SER A 84 0.42 8.40 -9.01
C SER A 84 1.49 9.24 -9.69
N ILE A 85 2.58 8.63 -10.14
CA ILE A 85 3.63 9.35 -10.88
C ILE A 85 3.10 9.99 -12.18
N LYS A 86 2.01 9.44 -12.73
CA LYS A 86 1.35 9.99 -13.93
C LYS A 86 0.70 11.35 -13.69
N GLU A 87 0.46 11.70 -12.44
CA GLU A 87 -0.09 13.02 -12.07
C GLU A 87 1.02 14.01 -11.70
N LEU A 88 2.25 13.52 -11.50
CA LEU A 88 3.39 14.32 -11.01
C LEU A 88 4.39 14.68 -12.11
N PHE A 89 4.42 13.92 -13.20
CA PHE A 89 5.33 14.14 -14.31
C PHE A 89 4.62 14.67 -15.54
N ASP A 90 5.30 15.56 -16.26
CA ASP A 90 4.90 15.98 -17.60
C ASP A 90 4.88 14.77 -18.56
N ASP A 91 4.00 14.81 -19.56
CA ASP A 91 3.79 13.71 -20.51
C ASP A 91 5.08 13.19 -21.16
N ASN A 92 6.04 14.09 -21.40
CA ASN A 92 7.35 13.76 -21.96
C ASN A 92 8.14 12.77 -21.08
N VAL A 93 8.10 12.93 -19.76
CA VAL A 93 8.81 12.04 -18.83
C VAL A 93 8.05 10.74 -18.65
N GLN A 94 6.71 10.76 -18.75
CA GLN A 94 5.90 9.55 -18.71
C GLN A 94 6.15 8.62 -19.89
N ALA A 95 6.38 9.19 -21.09
CA ALA A 95 6.70 8.45 -22.31
C ALA A 95 8.05 7.71 -22.25
N VAL A 96 8.93 8.10 -21.31
CA VAL A 96 10.22 7.46 -21.12
C VAL A 96 10.04 6.08 -20.45
N PRO A 97 10.84 5.05 -20.82
CA PRO A 97 10.83 3.75 -20.16
C PRO A 97 11.06 3.85 -18.64
N ARG A 98 10.39 2.98 -17.87
CA ARG A 98 10.36 3.01 -16.39
C ARG A 98 11.73 3.15 -15.72
N TRP A 99 12.72 2.38 -16.18
CA TRP A 99 14.08 2.40 -15.61
C TRP A 99 14.80 3.73 -15.84
N HIS A 100 14.52 4.40 -16.97
CA HIS A 100 15.01 5.74 -17.23
C HIS A 100 14.26 6.80 -16.42
N ARG A 101 12.95 6.61 -16.17
CA ARG A 101 12.17 7.50 -15.30
C ARG A 101 12.69 7.54 -13.87
N ALA A 102 13.26 6.44 -13.38
CA ALA A 102 13.86 6.37 -12.04
C ALA A 102 14.91 7.48 -11.79
N LYS A 103 15.61 7.94 -12.84
CA LYS A 103 16.56 9.06 -12.75
C LYS A 103 15.90 10.36 -12.28
N TYR A 104 14.61 10.54 -12.56
CA TYR A 104 13.84 11.74 -12.26
C TYR A 104 13.00 11.62 -10.99
N TYR A 105 13.05 10.50 -10.27
CA TYR A 105 12.20 10.29 -9.08
C TYR A 105 12.50 11.24 -7.92
N HIS A 106 13.64 11.93 -7.92
CA HIS A 106 13.93 13.00 -6.97
C HIS A 106 13.08 14.26 -7.22
N VAL A 107 12.63 14.50 -8.46
CA VAL A 107 11.96 15.74 -8.88
C VAL A 107 10.60 15.95 -8.20
N PRO A 108 9.70 14.95 -8.08
CA PRO A 108 8.39 15.17 -7.47
C PRO A 108 8.49 15.63 -6.01
N CYS A 109 9.42 15.05 -5.24
CA CYS A 109 9.63 15.48 -3.85
C CYS A 109 10.09 16.93 -3.77
N GLN A 110 10.92 17.40 -4.70
CA GLN A 110 11.40 18.78 -4.74
C GLN A 110 10.32 19.78 -5.18
N LYS A 111 9.50 19.42 -6.18
CA LYS A 111 8.45 20.31 -6.72
C LYS A 111 7.22 20.40 -5.83
N HIS A 112 6.88 19.33 -5.11
CA HIS A 112 5.66 19.26 -4.30
C HIS A 112 6.04 19.13 -2.82
N PRO A 113 6.16 20.23 -2.05
CA PRO A 113 6.65 20.19 -0.67
C PRO A 113 5.75 19.37 0.27
N ASN A 114 4.45 19.30 -0.01
CA ASN A 114 3.49 18.54 0.78
C ASN A 114 3.39 17.06 0.36
N LEU A 115 4.12 16.64 -0.68
CA LEU A 115 4.10 15.24 -1.13
C LEU A 115 4.84 14.37 -0.12
N VAL A 116 4.13 13.42 0.48
CA VAL A 116 4.70 12.44 1.42
C VAL A 116 5.23 11.22 0.69
N CYS A 117 4.50 10.75 -0.33
CA CYS A 117 4.84 9.55 -1.09
C CYS A 117 4.22 9.58 -2.49
N PHE A 118 4.77 8.77 -3.39
CA PHE A 118 4.21 8.53 -4.72
C PHE A 118 4.56 7.13 -5.22
N TYR A 119 3.89 6.67 -6.27
CA TYR A 119 4.15 5.35 -6.85
C TYR A 119 4.24 5.40 -8.39
N ASP A 120 5.13 4.58 -8.97
CA ASP A 120 5.20 4.35 -10.43
C ASP A 120 4.57 2.99 -10.74
N ASN A 121 3.28 3.04 -11.11
CA ASN A 121 2.44 1.87 -11.35
C ASN A 121 2.57 0.87 -10.18
N ASP A 122 2.48 -0.42 -10.50
CA ASP A 122 2.52 -1.49 -9.51
C ASP A 122 3.95 -1.96 -9.17
N TYR A 123 4.99 -1.14 -9.37
CA TYR A 123 6.38 -1.62 -9.25
C TYR A 123 7.27 -0.84 -8.29
N PHE A 124 7.14 0.48 -8.19
CA PHE A 124 7.96 1.29 -7.27
C PHE A 124 7.08 2.14 -6.38
N MET A 125 7.41 2.18 -5.08
CA MET A 125 6.94 3.21 -4.16
C MET A 125 8.10 4.09 -3.75
N CYS A 126 7.85 5.39 -3.67
CA CYS A 126 8.83 6.38 -3.26
C CYS A 126 8.29 7.19 -2.08
N LEU A 127 9.16 7.43 -1.10
CA LEU A 127 8.89 8.25 0.08
C LEU A 127 9.71 9.53 -0.01
N CYS A 128 9.09 10.68 0.22
CA CYS A 128 9.78 11.95 0.31
C CYS A 128 10.24 12.20 1.75
N ASP A 129 11.54 12.37 1.96
CA ASP A 129 12.07 12.69 3.28
C ASP A 129 11.92 14.19 3.62
N ILE A 130 12.33 14.57 4.83
CA ILE A 130 12.32 15.97 5.30
C ILE A 130 13.22 16.89 4.46
N ASN A 131 14.26 16.34 3.82
CA ASN A 131 15.19 17.05 2.96
C ASN A 131 14.74 17.03 1.49
N ARG A 132 13.54 16.50 1.22
CA ARG A 132 12.93 16.36 -0.12
C ARG A 132 13.72 15.43 -1.06
N HIS A 133 14.47 14.47 -0.50
CA HIS A 133 14.98 13.32 -1.26
C HIS A 133 13.90 12.26 -1.43
N ALA A 134 13.92 11.59 -2.58
CA ALA A 134 13.06 10.45 -2.85
C ALA A 134 13.78 9.14 -2.48
N ASN A 135 13.23 8.41 -1.52
CA ASN A 135 13.66 7.07 -1.15
C ASN A 135 12.71 6.06 -1.78
N CYS A 136 13.17 5.40 -2.85
CA CYS A 136 12.35 4.52 -3.66
C CYS A 136 12.74 3.06 -3.48
N PHE A 137 11.74 2.19 -3.42
CA PHE A 137 11.94 0.76 -3.29
C PHE A 137 10.95 -0.01 -4.16
N LYS A 138 11.36 -1.21 -4.57
CA LYS A 138 10.51 -2.12 -5.33
C LYS A 138 9.31 -2.51 -4.47
N PHE A 139 8.14 -2.41 -5.05
CA PHE A 139 6.86 -2.68 -4.42
C PHE A 139 5.98 -3.29 -5.50
N ASP A 140 5.88 -4.63 -5.53
CA ASP A 140 4.96 -5.30 -6.44
C ASP A 140 3.55 -5.22 -5.86
N TYR A 141 2.74 -4.28 -6.33
CA TYR A 141 1.40 -4.03 -5.79
C TYR A 141 0.40 -5.11 -6.18
N LYS A 142 0.72 -6.02 -7.12
CA LYS A 142 -0.23 -7.05 -7.52
C LYS A 142 -0.57 -7.95 -6.32
N PRO A 143 -1.84 -7.99 -5.88
CA PRO A 143 -2.26 -9.00 -4.94
C PRO A 143 -2.26 -10.34 -5.68
N VAL A 144 -1.36 -11.25 -5.29
CA VAL A 144 -1.27 -12.57 -5.92
C VAL A 144 -2.38 -13.47 -5.40
N TYR A 145 -3.67 -13.18 -5.62
CA TYR A 145 -4.73 -14.10 -5.16
C TYR A 145 -5.96 -14.11 -6.06
N ASN A 146 -5.77 -14.38 -7.35
CA ASN A 146 -6.84 -14.94 -8.18
C ASN A 146 -6.96 -16.44 -7.86
N TYR A 147 -7.66 -16.79 -6.78
CA TYR A 147 -8.15 -18.15 -6.67
C TYR A 147 -9.37 -18.29 -7.60
N LEU A 148 -9.24 -19.19 -8.58
CA LEU A 148 -10.27 -19.66 -9.52
C LEU A 148 -11.39 -20.47 -8.84
N GLY A 149 -11.76 -20.13 -7.60
CA GLY A 149 -12.83 -20.76 -6.84
C GLY A 149 -13.94 -19.74 -6.58
N SER A 150 -15.16 -20.07 -7.00
CA SER A 150 -16.37 -19.24 -7.02
C SER A 150 -16.30 -17.97 -6.15
N SER A 151 -16.03 -16.82 -6.77
CA SER A 151 -16.09 -15.55 -6.06
C SER A 151 -17.52 -15.36 -5.56
N HIS A 152 -17.75 -15.45 -4.25
CA HIS A 152 -19.04 -15.12 -3.65
C HIS A 152 -19.36 -13.62 -3.71
N CYS A 153 -18.43 -12.79 -4.19
CA CYS A 153 -18.61 -11.36 -4.35
C CYS A 153 -19.49 -11.05 -5.57
N GLU A 154 -20.50 -10.23 -5.36
CA GLU A 154 -21.41 -9.71 -6.39
C GLU A 154 -20.92 -8.34 -6.88
N ASN A 155 -21.52 -7.81 -7.96
CA ASN A 155 -21.22 -6.47 -8.50
C ASN A 155 -19.72 -6.20 -8.76
N ASP A 156 -19.03 -7.18 -9.34
CA ASP A 156 -17.57 -7.16 -9.60
C ASP A 156 -16.71 -6.91 -8.35
N GLY A 157 -17.20 -7.29 -7.16
CA GLY A 157 -16.41 -7.23 -5.95
C GLY A 157 -15.19 -8.15 -6.03
N GLN A 158 -14.05 -7.67 -5.55
CA GLN A 158 -12.82 -8.44 -5.53
C GLN A 158 -12.74 -9.30 -4.26
N TYR A 159 -12.37 -10.56 -4.40
CA TYR A 159 -12.26 -11.49 -3.28
C TYR A 159 -10.86 -11.46 -2.67
N TYR A 160 -10.78 -11.27 -1.36
CA TYR A 160 -9.52 -11.26 -0.62
C TYR A 160 -9.53 -12.26 0.53
N LEU A 161 -8.42 -12.98 0.66
CA LEU A 161 -8.10 -13.83 1.80
C LEU A 161 -7.15 -13.09 2.73
N ASN A 162 -7.43 -13.14 4.03
CA ASN A 162 -6.51 -12.66 5.03
C ASN A 162 -5.35 -13.66 5.18
N ASN A 163 -4.10 -13.21 5.15
CA ASN A 163 -2.92 -14.09 5.00
C ASN A 163 -1.95 -14.04 6.20
N GLU A 164 -2.43 -13.89 7.42
CA GLU A 164 -1.53 -13.81 8.58
C GLU A 164 -0.96 -15.17 9.00
N THR A 165 -1.69 -16.28 8.88
CA THR A 165 -1.19 -17.65 9.15
C THR A 165 -2.31 -18.65 8.83
N GLY A 166 -2.67 -18.73 7.55
CA GLY A 166 -3.74 -19.61 7.06
C GLY A 166 -5.08 -18.89 6.83
N PRO A 167 -5.98 -19.48 6.02
CA PRO A 167 -7.19 -18.82 5.53
C PRO A 167 -8.29 -18.87 6.59
N THR A 168 -8.21 -18.03 7.64
CA THR A 168 -9.27 -17.99 8.68
C THR A 168 -10.36 -16.96 8.39
N SER A 169 -10.15 -16.01 7.47
CA SER A 169 -11.18 -15.05 7.08
C SER A 169 -11.00 -14.57 5.64
N SER A 170 -12.13 -14.45 4.93
CA SER A 170 -12.19 -13.85 3.59
C SER A 170 -13.22 -12.72 3.56
N SER A 171 -13.02 -11.76 2.66
CA SER A 171 -13.93 -10.63 2.50
C SER A 171 -13.95 -10.16 1.05
N CYS A 172 -15.09 -9.62 0.64
CA CYS A 172 -15.22 -8.90 -0.61
C CYS A 172 -14.79 -7.44 -0.44
N PHE A 173 -14.08 -6.94 -1.44
CA PHE A 173 -13.75 -5.53 -1.61
C PHE A 173 -14.63 -4.97 -2.72
N CYS A 174 -15.49 -4.02 -2.36
CA CYS A 174 -16.51 -3.51 -3.25
C CYS A 174 -16.00 -2.32 -4.06
N LYS A 175 -16.47 -2.19 -5.29
CA LYS A 175 -16.33 -0.96 -6.08
C LYS A 175 -17.09 0.18 -5.39
N GLU A 176 -16.77 1.42 -5.77
CA GLU A 176 -17.47 2.59 -5.26
C GLU A 176 -18.99 2.46 -5.43
N CYS A 177 -19.75 2.98 -4.46
CA CYS A 177 -21.21 2.91 -4.39
C CYS A 177 -21.81 1.51 -4.16
N TYR A 178 -20.99 0.48 -3.92
CA TYR A 178 -21.47 -0.85 -3.52
C TYR A 178 -21.04 -1.20 -2.09
N PHE A 179 -21.89 -1.93 -1.36
CA PHE A 179 -21.65 -2.30 0.04
C PHE A 179 -22.32 -3.62 0.43
N GLY A 180 -22.07 -4.06 1.67
CA GLY A 180 -22.49 -5.36 2.16
C GLY A 180 -21.34 -6.39 2.14
N SER A 181 -21.54 -7.54 2.79
CA SER A 181 -20.51 -8.58 2.91
C SER A 181 -20.09 -9.20 1.58
N ARG A 182 -20.97 -9.15 0.57
CA ARG A 182 -20.77 -9.67 -0.78
C ARG A 182 -20.86 -8.56 -1.82
N CYS A 183 -20.80 -7.29 -1.43
CA CYS A 183 -21.04 -6.15 -2.33
C CYS A 183 -22.43 -6.13 -2.98
N GLN A 184 -23.42 -6.74 -2.32
CA GLN A 184 -24.78 -6.96 -2.86
C GLN A 184 -25.67 -5.71 -2.86
N PHE A 185 -25.35 -4.70 -2.07
CA PHE A 185 -26.14 -3.48 -1.95
C PHE A 185 -25.51 -2.34 -2.74
N THR A 186 -26.34 -1.41 -3.23
CA THR A 186 -25.91 -0.22 -3.97
C THR A 186 -26.54 1.03 -3.39
N THR A 187 -25.85 2.16 -3.50
CA THR A 187 -26.35 3.49 -3.09
C THR A 187 -27.01 4.26 -4.23
N LYS A 188 -27.29 3.60 -5.37
CA LYS A 188 -28.07 4.16 -6.47
C LYS A 188 -29.56 4.16 -6.18
#